data_AF-A0A087SUX6-F1
#
_entry.id   AF-A0A087SUX6-F1
#
_cell.length_a   1.000
_cell.length_b   1.000
_cell.length_c   1.000
_cell.angle_alpha   90.00
_cell.angle_beta   90.00
_cell.angle_gamma   90.00
#
_symmetry.space_group_name_H-M   'P 1'
#
loop_
_entity.id
_entity.type
_entity.pdbx_description
1 polymer ?
#
loop_
_entity_poly.entity_id
_entity_poly.type
_entity_poly.pdbx_seq_one_letter_code
_entity_poly.pdbx_strand_id
1 'polypeptide(L)'
;MNIMRKLLVGHSRGAAMGEDPPPSSQHTALGLMHLHKLFSELAHPAHPLSQNEQEQRLYNMLPLFCKVFGNCPSSDMMEKFSDILTFCQLVSRLMVSEIRRRASNQSTEAASCAIAKFLEISSTEELSNGWMLLTAVNLLAAGDAPLVDIMTASSLPSTLVKCLYLFFDLPPIENPDDIDPECEFSPKERRILLQKVFVQVLVRLCSHSGPAEELSRKDDLTLLFSAITSWCP
;
A
#
# COMPACT_ATOMS: atom_id res chain seq x y z
N MET A 1 -12.33 6.04 -6.67
CA MET A 1 -13.33 5.64 -7.71
C MET A 1 -12.76 4.83 -8.90
N ASN A 2 -11.73 5.24 -9.66
CA ASN A 2 -11.30 4.47 -10.87
C ASN A 2 -10.33 3.30 -10.65
N ILE A 3 -9.62 3.21 -9.52
CA ILE A 3 -8.64 2.15 -9.29
C ILE A 3 -9.32 0.83 -8.89
N MET A 4 -10.38 0.90 -8.07
CA MET A 4 -11.04 -0.27 -7.50
C MET A 4 -11.87 -1.08 -8.50
N ARG A 5 -12.65 -0.41 -9.37
CA ARG A 5 -13.40 -1.11 -10.44
C ARG A 5 -12.45 -1.82 -11.40
N LYS A 6 -11.31 -1.22 -11.73
CA LYS A 6 -10.27 -1.84 -12.56
C LYS A 6 -9.64 -3.06 -11.88
N LEU A 7 -9.43 -3.01 -10.56
CA LEU A 7 -8.87 -4.12 -9.79
C LEU A 7 -9.88 -5.26 -9.56
N LEU A 8 -11.16 -4.99 -9.32
CA LEU A 8 -12.19 -6.01 -9.13
C LEU A 8 -12.51 -6.77 -10.43
N VAL A 9 -12.62 -6.08 -11.57
CA VAL A 9 -13.11 -6.65 -12.84
C VAL A 9 -12.08 -7.52 -13.58
N GLY A 10 -10.78 -7.39 -13.28
CA GLY A 10 -9.74 -8.15 -14.00
C GLY A 10 -9.66 -7.78 -15.49
N HIS A 11 -8.56 -8.16 -16.15
CA HIS A 11 -8.35 -7.92 -17.59
C HIS A 11 -9.27 -8.80 -18.47
N SER A 12 -10.58 -8.60 -18.38
CA SER A 12 -11.56 -9.18 -19.30
C SER A 12 -11.87 -8.16 -20.40
N ARG A 13 -11.44 -8.47 -21.63
CA ARG A 13 -11.75 -7.71 -22.84
C ARG A 13 -13.28 -7.58 -23.00
N GLY A 14 -13.71 -6.35 -23.27
CA GLY A 14 -14.94 -6.07 -24.02
C GLY A 14 -16.21 -5.87 -23.19
N ALA A 15 -16.40 -4.67 -22.65
CA ALA A 15 -17.73 -4.07 -22.52
C ALA A 15 -17.58 -2.55 -22.50
N ALA A 16 -18.04 -1.89 -23.55
CA ALA A 16 -18.11 -0.44 -23.64
C ALA A 16 -19.15 0.09 -22.65
N MET A 17 -18.72 0.75 -21.57
CA MET A 17 -19.56 1.59 -20.73
C MET A 17 -18.75 2.79 -20.23
N GLY A 18 -19.19 3.98 -20.65
CA GLY A 18 -18.88 5.32 -20.14
C GLY A 18 -17.47 5.53 -19.57
N GLU A 19 -16.56 6.05 -20.39
CA GLU A 19 -15.38 6.74 -19.86
C GLU A 19 -15.86 7.96 -19.07
N ASP A 20 -15.72 7.92 -17.74
CA ASP A 20 -15.73 9.14 -16.94
C ASP A 20 -14.69 10.11 -17.53
N PRO A 21 -15.01 11.41 -17.67
CA PRO A 21 -14.09 12.36 -18.25
C PRO A 21 -12.76 12.32 -17.49
N PRO A 22 -11.61 12.42 -18.19
CA PRO A 22 -10.32 12.46 -17.53
C PRO A 22 -10.36 13.55 -16.44
N PRO A 23 -9.80 13.30 -15.24
CA PRO A 23 -9.75 14.32 -14.20
C PRO A 23 -9.16 15.59 -14.82
N SER A 24 -9.84 16.72 -14.65
CA SER A 24 -9.42 17.97 -15.28
C SER A 24 -7.96 18.23 -14.92
N SER A 25 -7.11 18.46 -15.93
CA SER A 25 -5.67 18.65 -15.75
C SER A 25 -5.35 19.74 -14.71
N GLN A 26 -6.23 20.73 -14.58
CA GLN A 26 -6.20 21.77 -13.56
C GLN A 26 -6.37 21.24 -12.13
N HIS A 27 -7.28 20.28 -11.88
CA HIS A 27 -7.48 19.72 -10.54
C HIS A 27 -6.27 18.87 -10.12
N THR A 28 -5.63 18.15 -11.05
CA THR A 28 -4.39 17.40 -10.76
C THR A 28 -3.23 18.33 -10.47
N ALA A 29 -3.08 19.43 -11.21
CA ALA A 29 -2.04 20.43 -10.98
C ALA A 29 -2.19 21.12 -9.61
N LEU A 30 -3.41 21.50 -9.22
CA LEU A 30 -3.69 22.06 -7.89
C LEU A 30 -3.40 21.05 -6.78
N GLY A 31 -3.78 19.78 -6.98
CA GLY A 31 -3.47 18.70 -6.03
C GLY A 31 -1.96 18.51 -5.84
N LEU A 32 -1.19 18.57 -6.93
CA LEU A 32 0.26 18.49 -6.90
C LEU A 32 0.89 19.67 -6.14
N MET A 33 0.44 20.90 -6.41
CA MET A 33 0.91 22.09 -5.67
C MET A 33 0.62 21.98 -4.17
N HIS A 34 -0.57 21.46 -3.81
CA HIS A 34 -0.92 21.26 -2.42
C HIS A 34 -0.06 20.18 -1.76
N LEU A 35 0.21 19.07 -2.46
CA LEU A 35 1.10 18.02 -1.98
C LEU A 35 2.52 18.53 -1.72
N HIS A 36 3.09 19.31 -2.64
CA HIS A 36 4.39 19.98 -2.47
C HIS A 36 4.41 20.85 -1.21
N LYS A 37 3.36 21.66 -1.00
CA LYS A 37 3.25 22.50 0.19
C LYS A 37 3.21 21.67 1.47
N LEU A 38 2.34 20.66 1.55
CA LEU A 38 2.21 19.80 2.73
C LEU A 38 3.52 19.07 3.05
N PHE A 39 4.22 18.59 2.02
CA PHE A 39 5.49 17.89 2.21
C PHE A 39 6.60 18.84 2.65
N SER A 40 6.66 20.05 2.09
CA SER A 40 7.59 21.09 2.53
C SER A 40 7.39 21.45 4.01
N GLU A 41 6.14 21.57 4.46
CA GLU A 41 5.79 21.79 5.88
C GLU A 41 6.13 20.60 6.80
N LEU A 42 6.14 19.38 6.26
CA LEU A 42 6.60 18.18 6.99
C LEU A 42 8.13 18.14 7.09
N ALA A 43 8.83 18.46 6.00
CA ALA A 43 10.28 18.41 5.89
C ALA A 43 10.97 19.57 6.64
N HIS A 44 10.32 20.74 6.70
CA HIS A 44 10.82 21.95 7.34
C HIS A 44 9.80 22.49 8.35
N PRO A 45 9.54 21.76 9.45
CA PRO A 45 8.52 22.17 10.39
C PRO A 45 9.00 23.38 11.20
N ALA A 46 8.08 24.31 11.49
CA ALA A 46 8.38 25.50 12.30
C ALA A 46 8.82 25.16 13.73
N HIS A 47 8.40 23.99 14.24
CA HIS A 47 8.80 23.43 15.52
C HIS A 47 9.13 21.94 15.35
N PRO A 48 10.03 21.37 16.18
CA PRO A 48 10.29 19.94 16.16
C PRO A 48 8.99 19.14 16.31
N LEU A 49 8.72 18.24 15.37
CA LEU A 49 7.55 17.37 15.41
C LEU A 49 7.88 16.11 16.19
N SER A 50 6.92 15.65 17.00
CA SER A 50 6.95 14.30 17.54
C SER A 50 6.78 13.27 16.42
N GLN A 51 7.16 12.03 16.69
CA GLN A 51 6.97 10.93 15.74
C GLN A 51 5.48 10.77 15.37
N ASN A 52 4.57 10.86 16.34
CA ASN A 52 3.14 10.72 16.10
C ASN A 52 2.60 11.83 15.19
N GLU A 53 3.02 13.08 15.39
CA GLU A 53 2.63 14.19 14.52
C GLU A 53 3.17 14.03 13.10
N GLN A 54 4.40 13.53 12.96
CA GLN A 54 4.99 13.24 11.66
C GLN A 54 4.21 12.15 10.91
N GLU A 55 3.86 11.06 11.60
CA GLU A 55 3.04 9.98 11.05
C GLU A 55 1.64 10.48 10.66
N GLN A 56 0.99 11.27 11.52
CA GLN A 56 -0.34 11.81 11.25
C GLN A 56 -0.35 12.75 10.04
N ARG A 57 0.65 13.63 9.92
CA ARG A 57 0.79 14.49 8.73
C ARG A 57 1.03 13.66 7.48
N LEU A 58 1.84 12.61 7.57
CA LEU A 58 2.04 11.70 6.45
C LEU A 58 0.74 11.02 6.03
N TYR A 59 -0.04 10.47 6.98
CA TYR A 59 -1.36 9.89 6.72
C TYR A 59 -2.28 10.86 5.98
N ASN A 60 -2.34 12.11 6.43
CA ASN A 60 -3.18 13.14 5.81
C ASN A 60 -2.76 13.46 4.37
N MET A 61 -1.50 13.22 3.99
CA MET A 61 -1.01 13.42 2.61
C MET A 61 -1.31 12.24 1.68
N LEU A 62 -1.48 11.01 2.19
CA LEU A 62 -1.61 9.81 1.36
C LEU A 62 -2.81 9.84 0.41
N PRO A 63 -4.03 10.27 0.82
CA PRO A 63 -5.16 10.42 -0.10
C PRO A 63 -4.86 11.34 -1.27
N LEU A 64 -4.25 12.49 -1.00
CA LEU A 64 -3.88 13.45 -2.02
C LEU A 64 -2.81 12.90 -2.96
N PHE A 65 -1.77 12.26 -2.42
CA PHE A 65 -0.74 11.59 -3.21
C PHE A 65 -1.34 10.55 -4.16
N CYS A 66 -2.18 9.66 -3.64
CA CYS A 66 -2.82 8.63 -4.44
C CYS A 66 -3.76 9.20 -5.50
N LYS A 67 -4.46 10.31 -5.21
CA LYS A 67 -5.31 11.00 -6.17
C LYS A 67 -4.50 11.66 -7.30
N VAL A 68 -3.38 12.30 -6.98
CA VAL A 68 -2.50 12.96 -7.96
C VAL A 68 -1.78 11.93 -8.85
N PHE A 69 -1.23 10.87 -8.25
CA PHE A 69 -0.40 9.91 -8.97
C PHE A 69 -1.12 8.65 -9.43
N GLY A 70 -2.35 8.40 -8.99
CA GLY A 70 -3.10 7.18 -9.30
C GLY A 70 -3.41 6.97 -10.80
N ASN A 71 -3.42 8.04 -11.59
CA ASN A 71 -3.55 7.99 -13.05
C ASN A 71 -2.33 8.57 -13.78
N CYS A 72 -1.26 8.88 -13.05
CA CYS A 72 -0.03 9.40 -13.62
C CYS A 72 0.85 8.21 -14.06
N PRO A 73 1.47 8.25 -15.26
CA PRO A 73 2.54 7.31 -15.58
C PRO A 73 3.60 7.34 -14.47
N SER A 74 4.07 6.17 -14.04
CA SER A 74 5.02 6.08 -12.92
C SER A 74 6.37 6.73 -13.25
N SER A 75 6.76 6.75 -14.54
CA SER A 75 7.93 7.45 -15.06
C SER A 75 7.94 8.95 -14.77
N ASP A 76 6.76 9.58 -14.66
CA ASP A 76 6.64 11.02 -14.50
C ASP A 76 6.71 11.44 -13.01
N MET A 77 6.70 10.47 -12.09
CA MET A 77 6.55 10.75 -10.66
C MET A 77 7.73 11.56 -10.11
N MET A 78 8.96 11.20 -10.51
CA MET A 78 10.17 11.93 -10.11
C MET A 78 10.23 13.33 -10.70
N GLU A 79 9.75 13.53 -11.93
CA GLU A 79 9.70 14.85 -12.56
C GLU A 79 8.70 15.77 -11.86
N LYS A 80 7.51 15.25 -11.54
CA LYS A 80 6.41 16.05 -10.97
C LYS A 80 6.58 16.32 -9.48
N PHE A 81 7.24 15.44 -8.74
CA PHE A 81 7.45 15.60 -7.30
C PHE A 81 8.92 15.34 -6.95
N SER A 82 9.70 16.42 -6.91
CA SER A 82 11.15 16.39 -6.63
C SER A 82 11.52 15.70 -5.31
N ASP A 83 10.65 15.78 -4.31
CA ASP A 83 10.86 15.16 -3.00
C ASP A 83 10.39 13.70 -2.92
N ILE A 84 10.05 13.07 -4.04
CA ILE A 84 9.45 11.73 -4.06
C ILE A 84 10.35 10.67 -3.38
N LEU A 85 11.67 10.79 -3.47
CA LEU A 85 12.59 9.84 -2.84
C LEU A 85 12.48 9.91 -1.32
N THR A 86 12.48 11.11 -0.75
CA THR A 86 12.31 11.34 0.69
C THR A 86 10.91 10.91 1.14
N PHE A 87 9.89 11.24 0.35
CA PHE A 87 8.52 10.79 0.60
C PHE A 87 8.42 9.25 0.60
N CYS A 88 9.03 8.58 -0.37
CA CYS A 88 9.10 7.13 -0.47
C CYS A 88 9.74 6.50 0.77
N GLN A 89 10.83 7.09 1.27
CA GLN A 89 11.49 6.63 2.48
C GLN A 89 10.58 6.74 3.72
N LEU A 90 9.84 7.85 3.85
CA LEU A 90 8.90 8.05 4.95
C LEU A 90 7.72 7.08 4.88
N VAL A 91 7.12 6.91 3.69
CA VAL A 91 6.02 5.96 3.45
C VAL A 91 6.45 4.52 3.70
N SER A 92 7.64 4.13 3.24
CA SER A 92 8.18 2.78 3.45
C SER A 92 8.42 2.49 4.91
N ARG A 93 9.01 3.43 5.66
CA ARG A 93 9.22 3.30 7.11
C ARG A 93 7.90 3.23 7.86
N LEU A 94 6.92 4.05 7.49
CA LEU A 94 5.59 4.01 8.11
C LEU A 94 4.94 2.63 7.92
N MET A 95 4.93 2.09 6.70
CA MET A 95 4.39 0.75 6.43
C MET A 95 5.08 -0.33 7.28
N VAL A 96 6.40 -0.32 7.35
CA VAL A 96 7.17 -1.27 8.16
C VAL A 96 6.84 -1.13 9.65
N SER A 97 6.76 0.09 10.18
CA SER A 97 6.40 0.36 11.57
C SER A 97 4.99 -0.10 11.90
N GLU A 98 4.01 0.15 11.03
CA GLU A 98 2.61 -0.26 11.24
C GLU A 98 2.43 -1.78 11.27
N ILE A 99 3.08 -2.50 10.35
CA ILE A 99 3.05 -3.97 10.32
C ILE A 99 3.71 -4.52 11.58
N ARG A 100 4.92 -4.06 11.93
CA ARG A 100 5.65 -4.52 13.12
C ARG A 100 4.89 -4.23 14.41
N ARG A 101 4.27 -3.05 14.52
CA ARG A 101 3.47 -2.66 15.69
C ARG A 101 2.30 -3.63 15.91
N ARG A 102 1.66 -4.10 14.84
CA ARG A 102 0.55 -5.07 14.91
C ARG A 102 0.99 -6.50 15.12
N ALA A 103 2.17 -6.88 14.64
CA ALA A 103 2.74 -8.21 14.86
C ALA A 103 3.31 -8.41 16.28
N SER A 104 3.65 -7.32 16.98
CA SER A 104 4.39 -7.40 18.24
C SER A 104 3.55 -7.97 19.39
N ASN A 105 4.10 -8.97 20.10
CA ASN A 105 3.53 -9.61 21.30
C ASN A 105 2.14 -10.25 21.09
N GLN A 106 1.88 -10.80 19.90
CA GLN A 106 0.63 -11.48 19.56
C GLN A 106 0.90 -12.91 19.09
N SER A 107 -0.14 -13.77 19.11
CA SER A 107 -0.11 -15.03 18.35
C SER A 107 -0.05 -14.73 16.86
N THR A 108 0.35 -15.73 16.05
CA THR A 108 0.42 -15.54 14.59
C THR A 108 -0.95 -15.22 13.98
N GLU A 109 -2.01 -15.88 14.43
CA GLU A 109 -3.40 -15.58 14.05
C GLU A 109 -3.85 -14.16 14.46
N ALA A 110 -3.58 -13.74 15.70
CA ALA A 110 -3.97 -12.40 16.16
C ALA A 110 -3.22 -11.31 15.38
N ALA A 111 -1.91 -11.52 15.14
CA ALA A 111 -1.10 -10.64 14.32
C ALA A 111 -1.62 -10.58 12.87
N SER A 112 -1.94 -11.72 12.26
CA SER A 112 -2.45 -11.78 10.89
C SER A 112 -3.77 -11.02 10.75
N CYS A 113 -4.70 -11.22 11.70
CA CYS A 113 -5.98 -10.51 11.75
C CYS A 113 -5.80 -9.00 11.94
N ALA A 114 -4.94 -8.58 12.86
CA ALA A 114 -4.69 -7.16 13.12
C ALA A 114 -4.11 -6.45 11.90
N ILE A 115 -3.14 -7.08 11.21
CA ILE A 115 -2.54 -6.51 10.01
C ILE A 115 -3.55 -6.48 8.85
N ALA A 116 -4.27 -7.57 8.60
CA ALA A 116 -5.29 -7.63 7.55
C ALA A 116 -6.36 -6.56 7.76
N LYS A 117 -6.89 -6.43 8.98
CA LYS A 117 -7.90 -5.41 9.32
C LYS A 117 -7.41 -3.97 9.09
N PHE A 118 -6.12 -3.71 9.28
CA PHE A 118 -5.55 -2.38 9.01
C PHE A 118 -5.37 -2.12 7.53
N LEU A 119 -4.91 -3.12 6.78
CA LEU A 119 -4.62 -2.97 5.36
C LEU A 119 -5.87 -3.08 4.49
N GLU A 120 -6.94 -3.73 4.95
CA GLU A 120 -8.23 -3.76 4.28
C GLU A 120 -8.86 -2.37 4.21
N ILE A 121 -9.55 -2.10 3.11
CA ILE A 121 -10.42 -0.93 3.03
C ILE A 121 -11.53 -1.06 4.08
N SER A 122 -11.83 -0.01 4.83
CA SER A 122 -12.96 0.00 5.78
C SER A 122 -14.23 0.48 5.06
N SER A 123 -14.92 1.50 5.59
CA SER A 123 -16.14 2.06 4.99
C SER A 123 -15.88 2.74 3.64
N THR A 124 -14.85 3.59 3.55
CA THR A 124 -14.44 4.30 2.32
C THR A 124 -12.93 4.30 2.13
N GLU A 125 -12.46 4.55 0.90
CA GLU A 125 -11.02 4.59 0.58
C GLU A 125 -10.26 5.61 1.45
N GLU A 126 -10.74 6.85 1.47
CA GLU A 126 -10.02 8.01 2.03
C GLU A 126 -9.93 8.02 3.55
N LEU A 127 -10.83 7.29 4.23
CA LEU A 127 -10.82 7.14 5.70
C LEU A 127 -9.95 5.97 6.16
N SER A 128 -9.50 5.12 5.24
CA SER A 128 -8.77 3.90 5.55
C SER A 128 -7.26 4.13 5.51
N ASN A 129 -6.70 4.59 6.63
CA ASN A 129 -5.27 4.92 6.75
C ASN A 129 -4.33 3.82 6.21
N GLY A 130 -4.57 2.56 6.57
CA GLY A 130 -3.72 1.45 6.12
C GLY A 130 -3.92 1.08 4.66
N TRP A 131 -5.15 1.14 4.15
CA TRP A 131 -5.43 0.96 2.72
C TRP A 131 -4.77 2.07 1.88
N MET A 132 -4.84 3.32 2.32
CA MET A 132 -4.20 4.45 1.65
C MET A 132 -2.68 4.33 1.67
N LEU A 133 -2.11 3.84 2.76
CA LEU A 133 -0.69 3.53 2.88
C LEU A 133 -0.26 2.42 1.93
N LEU A 134 -1.03 1.33 1.84
CA LEU A 134 -0.78 0.24 0.90
C LEU A 134 -0.89 0.71 -0.55
N THR A 135 -1.86 1.57 -0.85
CA THR A 135 -2.05 2.15 -2.18
C THR A 135 -0.88 3.06 -2.56
N ALA A 136 -0.41 3.91 -1.65
CA ALA A 136 0.77 4.75 -1.86
C ALA A 136 2.03 3.91 -2.10
N VAL A 137 2.26 2.88 -1.28
CA VAL A 137 3.34 1.89 -1.46
C VAL A 137 3.26 1.24 -2.84
N ASN A 138 2.06 0.84 -3.28
CA ASN A 138 1.87 0.23 -4.61
C ASN A 138 2.24 1.19 -5.75
N LEU A 139 1.85 2.46 -5.66
CA LEU A 139 2.22 3.48 -6.65
C LEU A 139 3.73 3.72 -6.68
N LEU A 140 4.37 3.83 -5.51
CA LEU A 140 5.82 4.01 -5.40
C LEU A 140 6.60 2.81 -5.96
N ALA A 141 6.13 1.58 -5.69
CA ALA A 141 6.75 0.36 -6.21
C ALA A 141 6.63 0.22 -7.74
N ALA A 142 5.76 0.98 -8.40
CA ALA A 142 5.68 1.04 -9.86
C ALA A 142 6.68 2.04 -10.49
N GLY A 143 7.35 2.85 -9.67
CA GLY A 143 8.36 3.80 -10.11
C GLY A 143 9.70 3.13 -10.44
N ASP A 144 10.69 3.95 -10.74
CA ASP A 144 12.00 3.47 -11.19
C ASP A 144 12.86 2.92 -10.04
N ALA A 145 14.00 2.32 -10.41
CA ALA A 145 14.93 1.67 -9.50
C ALA A 145 15.28 2.49 -8.22
N PRO A 146 15.50 3.82 -8.26
CA PRO A 146 15.81 4.58 -7.04
C PRO A 146 14.72 4.49 -5.95
N LEU A 147 13.44 4.40 -6.33
CA LEU A 147 12.34 4.23 -5.39
C LEU A 147 12.36 2.83 -4.78
N VAL A 148 12.57 1.81 -5.61
CA VAL A 148 12.68 0.42 -5.18
C VAL A 148 13.89 0.21 -4.25
N ASP A 149 15.01 0.87 -4.52
CA ASP A 149 16.21 0.82 -3.67
C ASP A 149 15.92 1.40 -2.27
N ILE A 150 15.17 2.50 -2.18
CA ILE A 150 14.74 3.09 -0.92
C ILE A 150 13.80 2.16 -0.14
N MET A 151 12.86 1.52 -0.84
CA MET A 151 11.94 0.53 -0.24
C MET A 151 12.71 -0.68 0.31
N THR A 152 13.69 -1.18 -0.45
CA THR A 152 14.59 -2.27 -0.08
C THR A 152 15.42 -1.92 1.15
N ALA A 153 16.07 -0.74 1.14
CA ALA A 153 16.85 -0.24 2.27
C ALA A 153 16.00 -0.06 3.54
N SER A 154 14.71 0.24 3.38
CA SER A 154 13.75 0.36 4.47
C SER A 154 13.26 -1.00 5.00
N SER A 155 13.75 -2.13 4.46
CA SER A 155 13.29 -3.49 4.79
C SER A 155 11.81 -3.75 4.48
N LEU A 156 11.26 -3.04 3.49
CA LEU A 156 9.86 -3.20 3.12
C LEU A 156 9.58 -4.56 2.47
N PRO A 157 10.36 -5.07 1.49
CA PRO A 157 10.14 -6.40 0.91
C PRO A 157 10.09 -7.52 1.95
N SER A 158 11.11 -7.59 2.82
CA SER A 158 11.16 -8.58 3.92
C SER A 158 9.98 -8.50 4.88
N THR A 159 9.55 -7.28 5.21
CA THR A 159 8.39 -7.07 6.08
C THR A 159 7.09 -7.53 5.42
N LEU A 160 6.91 -7.27 4.13
CA LEU A 160 5.74 -7.72 3.36
C LEU A 160 5.73 -9.25 3.20
N VAL A 161 6.88 -9.89 2.97
CA VAL A 161 6.95 -11.36 2.89
C VAL A 161 6.62 -12.03 4.23
N LYS A 162 7.12 -11.50 5.36
CA LYS A 162 6.73 -11.98 6.70
C LYS A 162 5.25 -11.78 6.97
N CYS A 163 4.69 -10.65 6.53
CA CYS A 163 3.25 -10.40 6.62
C CYS A 163 2.45 -11.39 5.76
N LEU A 164 2.92 -11.72 4.55
CA LEU A 164 2.30 -12.76 3.71
C LEU A 164 2.34 -14.12 4.40
N TYR A 165 3.45 -14.47 5.04
CA TYR A 165 3.57 -15.70 5.83
C TYR A 165 2.53 -15.74 6.97
N LEU A 166 2.35 -14.63 7.71
CA LEU A 166 1.31 -14.55 8.75
C LEU A 166 -0.11 -14.71 8.19
N PHE A 167 -0.37 -14.27 6.96
CA PHE A 167 -1.70 -14.39 6.34
C PHE A 167 -2.13 -15.83 6.06
N PHE A 168 -1.24 -16.82 6.14
CA PHE A 168 -1.63 -18.23 6.13
C PHE A 168 -2.42 -18.65 7.39
N ASP A 169 -2.29 -17.90 8.49
CA ASP A 169 -3.04 -18.10 9.73
C ASP A 169 -4.30 -17.22 9.81
N LEU A 170 -4.78 -16.64 8.69
CA LEU A 170 -6.03 -15.88 8.71
C LEU A 170 -7.23 -16.83 8.84
N PRO A 171 -8.19 -16.56 9.74
CA PRO A 171 -9.40 -17.34 9.84
C PRO A 171 -10.30 -17.15 8.59
N PRO A 172 -11.24 -18.07 8.34
CA PRO A 172 -12.27 -17.90 7.33
C PRO A 172 -13.05 -16.59 7.54
N ILE A 173 -13.48 -15.98 6.43
CA ILE A 173 -14.27 -14.73 6.49
C ILE A 173 -15.68 -15.07 6.98
N GLU A 174 -16.08 -14.47 8.09
CA GLU A 174 -17.45 -14.52 8.58
C GLU A 174 -18.37 -13.66 7.70
N ASN A 175 -19.55 -14.19 7.37
CA ASN A 175 -20.58 -13.48 6.58
C ASN A 175 -20.02 -12.78 5.33
N PRO A 176 -19.40 -13.54 4.40
CA PRO A 176 -18.54 -12.99 3.36
C PRO A 176 -19.24 -12.04 2.38
N ASP A 177 -20.54 -12.25 2.16
CA ASP A 177 -21.34 -11.49 1.19
C ASP A 177 -22.26 -10.44 1.87
N ASP A 178 -22.21 -10.31 3.20
CA ASP A 178 -23.03 -9.32 3.93
C ASP A 178 -22.43 -7.92 3.81
N ILE A 179 -23.17 -7.03 3.16
CA ILE A 179 -22.77 -5.63 2.99
C ILE A 179 -23.43 -4.79 4.08
N ASP A 180 -22.61 -4.22 4.96
CA ASP A 180 -23.02 -3.17 5.90
C ASP A 180 -23.51 -1.94 5.10
N PRO A 181 -24.67 -1.34 5.41
CA PRO A 181 -25.17 -0.14 4.74
C PRO A 181 -24.16 1.03 4.64
N GLU A 182 -23.19 1.10 5.56
CA GLU A 182 -22.16 2.14 5.61
C GLU A 182 -20.86 1.74 4.87
N CYS A 183 -20.81 0.55 4.27
CA CYS A 183 -19.63 0.04 3.54
C CYS A 183 -19.90 -0.11 2.05
N GLU A 184 -18.94 0.33 1.23
CA GLU A 184 -19.01 0.17 -0.23
C GLU A 184 -18.76 -1.29 -0.69
N PHE A 185 -18.10 -2.10 0.14
CA PHE A 185 -17.65 -3.45 -0.21
C PHE A 185 -18.00 -4.47 0.87
N SER A 186 -18.38 -5.67 0.43
CA SER A 186 -18.53 -6.86 1.29
C SER A 186 -17.19 -7.29 1.91
N PRO A 187 -17.18 -7.99 3.06
CA PRO A 187 -15.96 -8.54 3.66
C PRO A 187 -15.09 -9.33 2.68
N LYS A 188 -15.72 -10.12 1.80
CA LYS A 188 -15.03 -10.88 0.76
C LYS A 188 -14.37 -9.99 -0.30
N GLU A 189 -15.07 -8.97 -0.79
CA GLU A 189 -14.49 -8.02 -1.76
C GLU A 189 -13.31 -7.25 -1.17
N ARG A 190 -13.41 -6.83 0.09
CA ARG A 190 -12.30 -6.19 0.82
C ARG A 190 -11.06 -7.08 0.88
N ARG A 191 -11.24 -8.36 1.24
CA ARG A 191 -10.13 -9.34 1.28
C ARG A 191 -9.52 -9.58 -0.10
N ILE A 192 -10.35 -9.68 -1.15
CA ILE A 192 -9.88 -9.84 -2.54
C ILE A 192 -9.08 -8.62 -2.99
N LEU A 193 -9.55 -7.41 -2.67
CA LEU A 193 -8.85 -6.15 -2.97
C LEU A 193 -7.49 -6.09 -2.26
N LEU A 194 -7.46 -6.42 -0.96
CA LEU A 194 -6.21 -6.52 -0.20
C LEU A 194 -5.26 -7.51 -0.88
N GLN A 195 -5.70 -8.73 -1.15
CA GLN A 195 -4.87 -9.75 -1.79
C GLN A 195 -4.29 -9.25 -3.13
N LYS A 196 -5.13 -8.65 -3.99
CA LYS A 196 -4.70 -8.14 -5.30
C LYS A 196 -3.63 -7.06 -5.18
N VAL A 197 -3.85 -6.04 -4.33
CA VAL A 197 -2.88 -4.94 -4.19
C VAL A 197 -1.62 -5.41 -3.48
N PHE A 198 -1.74 -6.23 -2.44
CA PHE A 198 -0.61 -6.74 -1.69
C PHE A 198 0.32 -7.61 -2.55
N VAL A 199 -0.25 -8.54 -3.34
CA VAL A 199 0.51 -9.35 -4.30
C VAL A 199 1.11 -8.47 -5.39
N GLN A 200 0.37 -7.48 -5.89
CA GLN A 200 0.88 -6.55 -6.91
C GLN A 200 2.12 -5.78 -6.44
N VAL A 201 2.15 -5.33 -5.18
CA VAL A 201 3.33 -4.68 -4.57
C VAL A 201 4.51 -5.64 -4.55
N LEU A 202 4.31 -6.87 -4.06
CA LEU A 202 5.37 -7.87 -3.99
C LEU A 202 5.94 -8.21 -5.38
N VAL A 203 5.08 -8.38 -6.38
CA VAL A 203 5.49 -8.63 -7.78
C VAL A 203 6.31 -7.47 -8.34
N ARG A 204 5.88 -6.23 -8.10
CA ARG A 204 6.60 -5.03 -8.55
C ARG A 204 7.97 -4.90 -7.90
N LEU A 205 8.08 -5.17 -6.59
CA LEU A 205 9.38 -5.14 -5.92
C LEU A 205 10.28 -6.28 -6.43
N CYS A 206 9.76 -7.50 -6.50
CA CYS A 206 10.55 -8.68 -6.87
C CYS A 206 10.87 -8.78 -8.37
N SER A 207 10.36 -7.87 -9.22
CA SER A 207 10.87 -7.72 -10.59
C SER A 207 12.24 -7.02 -10.65
N HIS A 208 12.73 -6.52 -9.52
CA HIS A 208 14.08 -5.98 -9.36
C HIS A 208 14.96 -6.95 -8.56
N SER A 209 16.25 -7.00 -8.88
CA SER A 209 17.20 -7.89 -8.16
C SER A 209 17.40 -7.50 -6.70
N GLY A 210 17.42 -6.20 -6.38
CA GLY A 210 17.66 -5.69 -5.03
C GLY A 210 16.72 -6.28 -3.96
N PRO A 211 15.38 -6.18 -4.12
CA PRO A 211 14.42 -6.84 -3.25
C PRO A 211 14.60 -8.37 -3.17
N ALA A 212 14.82 -9.05 -4.30
CA ALA A 212 15.01 -10.51 -4.31
C ALA A 212 16.26 -10.94 -3.53
N GLU A 213 17.36 -10.21 -3.68
CA GLU A 213 18.59 -10.42 -2.92
C GLU A 213 18.40 -10.11 -1.43
N GLU A 214 17.66 -9.04 -1.10
CA GLU A 214 17.33 -8.72 0.30
C GLU A 214 16.57 -9.87 0.97
N LEU A 215 15.55 -10.41 0.28
CA LEU A 215 14.75 -11.55 0.75
C LEU A 215 15.60 -12.82 0.91
N SER A 216 16.49 -13.08 -0.05
CA SER A 216 17.41 -14.23 0.04
C SER A 216 18.39 -14.09 1.20
N ARG A 217 18.95 -12.89 1.42
CA ARG A 217 19.91 -12.63 2.52
C ARG A 217 19.26 -12.70 3.91
N LYS A 218 17.95 -12.49 4.00
CA LYS A 218 17.18 -12.50 5.26
C LYS A 218 16.46 -13.82 5.53
N ASP A 219 16.70 -14.84 4.72
CA ASP A 219 16.05 -16.15 4.76
C ASP A 219 14.51 -16.09 4.63
N ASP A 220 13.97 -14.98 4.11
CA ASP A 220 12.52 -14.78 3.99
C ASP A 220 11.90 -15.66 2.90
N LEU A 221 12.69 -16.04 1.88
CA LEU A 221 12.26 -17.00 0.86
C LEU A 221 11.98 -18.38 1.48
N THR A 222 12.73 -18.76 2.52
CA THR A 222 12.51 -20.02 3.25
C THR A 222 11.13 -20.04 3.92
N LEU A 223 10.66 -18.90 4.44
CA LEU A 223 9.31 -18.77 5.01
C LEU A 223 8.24 -19.06 3.95
N LEU A 224 8.39 -18.49 2.74
CA LEU A 224 7.45 -18.73 1.65
C LEU A 224 7.46 -20.18 1.18
N PHE A 225 8.65 -20.77 1.00
CA PHE A 225 8.75 -22.18 0.63
C PHE A 225 8.16 -23.09 1.71
N SER A 226 8.41 -22.78 2.98
CA SER A 226 7.82 -23.53 4.10
C SER A 226 6.30 -23.47 4.04
N ALA A 227 5.70 -22.28 3.87
CA ALA A 227 4.25 -22.13 3.83
C ALA A 227 3.56 -22.86 2.66
N ILE A 228 4.18 -22.87 1.48
CA ILE A 228 3.57 -23.56 0.31
C ILE A 228 3.84 -25.06 0.27
N THR A 229 4.87 -25.54 0.99
CA THR A 229 5.23 -26.97 1.02
C THR A 229 4.79 -27.68 2.29
N SER A 230 4.50 -26.94 3.36
CA SER A 230 3.87 -27.47 4.56
C SER A 230 2.50 -28.02 4.17
N TRP A 231 2.32 -29.32 4.38
CA TRP A 231 1.00 -29.93 4.30
C TRP A 231 0.08 -29.21 5.29
N CYS A 232 -0.96 -28.55 4.80
CA CYS A 232 -2.05 -28.13 5.67
C CYS A 232 -2.70 -29.40 6.28
N PRO A 233 -3.00 -29.42 7.58
CA PRO A 233 -3.94 -30.35 8.19
C PRO A 233 -5.34 -30.26 7.57
#